data_AF-A0A0P9HCI5-F1
#
_entry.id   AF-A0A0P9HCI5-F1
#
_cell.length_a   1.000
_cell.length_b   1.000
_cell.length_c   1.000
_cell.angle_alpha   90.00
_cell.angle_beta   90.00
_cell.angle_gamma   90.00
#
_symmetry.space_group_name_H-M   'P 1'
#
loop_
_entity.id
_entity.type
_entity.pdbx_description
1 polymer ?
#
loop_
_entity_poly.entity_id
_entity_poly.type
_entity_poly.pdbx_seq_one_letter_code
_entity_poly.pdbx_strand_id
1 'polypeptide(L)'
;RSIGAENLTKPDIQAAIAARLSELKMGADEVLSRLTEHARGSLAPFLRISGDGELTGFDFSGDDKPLHLLKKASVTRRTFKDIDETTVTLELYDGQAALTLLGKHHKLFTDNIAHSGQLAVKTYQTVSPDDWDDADTSDGPAR
;
A
#
# COMPACT_ATOMS: atom_id res chain seq x y z
N ARG A 1 13.56 12.50 -25.80
CA ARG A 1 12.39 12.60 -24.89
C ARG A 1 12.06 14.06 -24.49
N SER A 2 12.30 15.07 -25.36
CA SER A 2 12.11 16.49 -25.01
C SER A 2 10.66 16.97 -25.17
N ILE A 3 10.03 16.61 -26.30
CA ILE A 3 8.71 17.12 -26.70
C ILE A 3 7.58 16.66 -25.76
N GLY A 4 7.68 15.46 -25.20
CA GLY A 4 6.68 14.93 -24.27
C GLY A 4 6.61 15.70 -22.95
N ALA A 5 7.77 16.03 -22.36
CA ALA A 5 7.85 16.81 -21.13
C ALA A 5 7.37 18.25 -21.35
N GLU A 6 7.72 18.85 -22.49
CA GLU A 6 7.31 20.20 -22.88
C GLU A 6 5.80 20.33 -23.13
N ASN A 7 5.15 19.30 -23.70
CA ASN A 7 3.70 19.26 -23.83
C ASN A 7 2.99 19.09 -22.48
N LEU A 8 3.59 18.35 -21.54
CA LEU A 8 3.08 18.18 -20.17
C LEU A 8 3.16 19.46 -19.33
N THR A 9 4.07 20.38 -19.66
CA THR A 9 4.18 21.69 -18.98
C THR A 9 3.23 22.75 -19.53
N LYS A 10 2.51 22.48 -20.62
CA LYS A 10 1.47 23.38 -21.13
C LYS A 10 0.30 23.39 -20.13
N PRO A 11 -0.11 24.55 -19.59
CA PRO A 11 -1.10 24.63 -18.50
C PRO A 11 -2.39 23.84 -18.76
N ASP A 12 -2.93 23.91 -19.98
CA ASP A 12 -4.18 23.24 -20.33
C ASP A 12 -4.05 21.71 -20.39
N ILE A 13 -2.93 21.23 -20.94
CA ILE A 13 -2.64 19.79 -21.03
C ILE A 13 -2.38 19.25 -19.63
N GLN A 14 -1.62 19.97 -18.80
CA GLN A 14 -1.38 19.60 -17.41
C GLN A 14 -2.69 19.55 -16.60
N ALA A 15 -3.55 20.56 -16.76
CA ALA A 15 -4.85 20.62 -16.08
C ALA A 15 -5.77 19.48 -16.52
N ALA A 16 -5.85 19.18 -17.82
CA ALA A 16 -6.64 18.07 -18.35
C ALA A 16 -6.14 16.70 -17.85
N ILE A 17 -4.82 16.50 -17.78
CA ILE A 17 -4.21 15.28 -17.21
C ILE A 17 -4.53 15.18 -15.72
N ALA A 18 -4.40 16.27 -14.97
CA ALA A 18 -4.68 16.29 -13.54
C ALA A 18 -6.15 15.98 -13.24
N ALA A 19 -7.08 16.58 -14.00
CA ALA A 19 -8.51 16.30 -13.91
C ALA A 19 -8.79 14.82 -14.19
N ARG A 20 -8.23 14.28 -15.29
CA ARG A 20 -8.43 12.87 -15.64
C ARG A 20 -7.85 11.91 -14.61
N LEU A 21 -6.68 12.21 -14.04
CA LEU A 21 -6.09 11.42 -12.97
C LEU A 21 -6.93 11.51 -11.69
N SER A 22 -7.50 12.66 -11.37
CA SER A 22 -8.37 12.80 -10.21
C SER A 22 -9.65 11.97 -10.34
N GLU A 23 -10.23 11.89 -11.54
CA GLU A 23 -11.41 11.05 -11.82
C GLU A 23 -11.09 9.55 -11.73
N LEU A 24 -9.89 9.15 -12.16
CA LEU A 24 -9.49 7.73 -12.20
C LEU A 24 -8.94 7.22 -10.86
N LYS A 25 -8.46 8.11 -9.99
CA LYS A 25 -7.94 7.74 -8.68
C LYS A 25 -9.08 7.46 -7.73
N MET A 26 -9.04 6.29 -7.09
CA MET A 26 -9.89 6.04 -5.93
C MET A 26 -9.56 7.05 -4.83
N GLY A 27 -10.59 7.69 -4.29
CA GLY A 27 -10.46 8.54 -3.12
C GLY A 27 -10.12 7.73 -1.87
N ALA A 28 -9.70 8.40 -0.79
CA ALA A 28 -9.36 7.72 0.46
C ALA A 28 -10.54 6.88 1.00
N ASP A 29 -11.75 7.44 1.01
CA ASP A 29 -12.95 6.74 1.49
C ASP A 29 -13.31 5.52 0.64
N GLU A 30 -13.14 5.62 -0.69
CA GLU A 30 -13.35 4.48 -1.58
C GLU A 30 -12.33 3.38 -1.32
N VAL A 31 -11.05 3.72 -1.11
CA VAL A 31 -10.01 2.75 -0.74
C VAL A 31 -10.38 2.03 0.56
N LEU A 32 -10.85 2.76 1.57
CA LEU A 32 -11.28 2.16 2.84
C LEU A 32 -12.51 1.26 2.66
N SER A 33 -13.46 1.67 1.82
CA SER A 33 -14.62 0.84 1.45
C SER A 33 -14.17 -0.47 0.81
N ARG A 34 -13.28 -0.42 -0.19
CA ARG A 34 -12.74 -1.60 -0.88
C ARG A 34 -11.98 -2.53 0.07
N LEU A 35 -11.13 -1.98 0.93
CA LEU A 35 -10.43 -2.76 1.94
C LEU A 35 -11.40 -3.42 2.93
N THR A 36 -12.50 -2.74 3.26
CA THR A 36 -13.53 -3.31 4.14
C THR A 36 -14.26 -4.47 3.47
N GLU A 37 -14.60 -4.34 2.18
CA GLU A 37 -15.17 -5.43 1.37
C GLU A 37 -14.23 -6.65 1.34
N HIS A 38 -12.93 -6.44 1.10
CA HIS A 38 -11.92 -7.50 1.12
C HIS A 38 -11.77 -8.15 2.50
N ALA A 39 -11.72 -7.34 3.57
CA ALA A 39 -11.63 -7.82 4.95
C ALA A 39 -12.84 -8.67 5.36
N ARG A 40 -14.03 -8.37 4.83
CA ARG A 40 -15.29 -9.10 5.06
C ARG A 40 -15.58 -10.17 4.01
N GLY A 41 -14.67 -10.36 3.06
CA GLY A 41 -14.88 -11.21 1.89
C GLY A 41 -15.32 -12.63 2.28
N SER A 42 -16.33 -13.13 1.59
CA SER A 42 -16.87 -14.48 1.77
C SER A 42 -16.99 -15.18 0.42
N LEU A 43 -16.71 -16.47 0.38
CA LEU A 43 -16.93 -17.29 -0.81
C LEU A 43 -18.41 -17.60 -1.04
N ALA A 44 -19.25 -17.48 -0.01
CA ALA A 44 -20.65 -17.90 -0.05
C ALA A 44 -21.45 -17.39 -1.28
N PRO A 45 -21.31 -16.12 -1.72
CA PRO A 45 -22.01 -15.62 -2.90
C PRO A 45 -21.63 -16.34 -4.20
N PHE A 46 -20.47 -17.01 -4.26
CA PHE A 46 -19.95 -17.71 -5.43
C PHE A 46 -20.15 -19.22 -5.38
N LEU A 47 -20.62 -19.79 -4.26
CA LEU A 47 -20.80 -21.24 -4.12
C LEU A 47 -22.21 -21.64 -4.54
N ARG A 48 -22.32 -22.76 -5.25
CA ARG A 48 -23.59 -23.47 -5.44
C ARG A 48 -23.62 -24.63 -4.47
N ILE A 49 -24.57 -24.59 -3.54
CA ILE A 49 -24.74 -25.61 -2.50
C ILE A 49 -26.10 -26.29 -2.72
N SER A 50 -26.14 -27.62 -2.72
CA SER A 50 -27.39 -28.38 -2.81
C SER A 50 -28.19 -28.34 -1.50
N GLY A 51 -29.43 -28.83 -1.53
CA GLY A 51 -30.33 -28.78 -0.36
C GLY A 51 -29.85 -29.59 0.86
N ASP A 52 -28.92 -30.51 0.67
CA ASP A 52 -28.25 -31.32 1.70
C ASP A 52 -26.93 -30.69 2.22
N GLY A 53 -26.52 -29.55 1.68
CA GLY A 53 -25.30 -28.84 2.10
C GLY A 53 -24.04 -29.21 1.31
N GLU A 54 -24.14 -30.03 0.27
CA GLU A 54 -22.97 -30.36 -0.56
C GLU A 54 -22.60 -29.22 -1.53
N LEU A 55 -21.30 -28.97 -1.68
CA LEU A 55 -20.79 -28.04 -2.68
C LEU A 55 -20.89 -28.69 -4.07
N THR A 56 -21.79 -28.16 -4.90
CA THR A 56 -22.07 -28.69 -6.25
C THR A 56 -21.41 -27.88 -7.36
N GLY A 57 -20.83 -26.72 -7.04
CA GLY A 57 -20.05 -25.94 -7.99
C GLY A 57 -19.92 -24.47 -7.61
N PHE A 58 -19.59 -23.65 -8.61
CA PHE A 58 -19.50 -22.20 -8.47
C PHE A 58 -20.55 -21.52 -9.33
N ASP A 59 -21.02 -20.37 -8.88
CA ASP A 59 -21.97 -19.54 -9.60
C ASP A 59 -21.44 -18.12 -9.74
N PHE A 60 -21.24 -17.72 -10.99
CA PHE A 60 -20.79 -16.38 -11.39
C PHE A 60 -21.87 -15.60 -12.16
N SER A 61 -23.09 -16.15 -12.25
CA SER A 61 -24.21 -15.50 -12.94
C SER A 61 -24.82 -14.40 -12.09
N GLY A 62 -25.31 -13.33 -12.74
CA GLY A 62 -25.91 -12.19 -12.05
C GLY A 62 -24.98 -10.99 -11.93
N ASP A 63 -25.53 -9.80 -12.16
CA ASP A 63 -24.81 -8.53 -12.18
C ASP A 63 -24.47 -8.01 -10.77
N ASP A 64 -25.08 -8.59 -9.74
CA ASP A 64 -24.94 -8.20 -8.34
C ASP A 64 -23.80 -8.94 -7.61
N LYS A 65 -23.15 -9.92 -8.26
CA LYS A 65 -22.06 -10.66 -7.62
C LYS A 65 -20.85 -9.77 -7.37
N PRO A 66 -20.24 -9.82 -6.18
CA PRO A 66 -19.13 -8.94 -5.83
C PRO A 66 -17.79 -9.43 -6.44
N LEU A 67 -17.69 -9.48 -7.77
CA LEU A 67 -16.53 -10.03 -8.50
C LEU A 67 -15.20 -9.34 -8.18
N HIS A 68 -15.25 -8.08 -7.72
CA HIS A 68 -14.08 -7.33 -7.25
C HIS A 68 -13.41 -7.93 -6.00
N LEU A 69 -14.05 -8.91 -5.34
CA LEU A 69 -13.46 -9.68 -4.24
C LEU A 69 -12.54 -10.80 -4.74
N LEU A 70 -12.64 -11.19 -6.02
CA LEU A 70 -11.86 -12.28 -6.58
C LEU A 70 -10.44 -11.82 -6.88
N LYS A 71 -9.46 -12.46 -6.25
CA LYS A 71 -8.05 -12.34 -6.61
C LYS A 71 -7.71 -13.22 -7.81
N LYS A 72 -8.35 -14.38 -7.93
CA LYS A 72 -8.11 -15.33 -9.02
C LYS A 72 -9.35 -16.18 -9.31
N ALA A 73 -9.64 -16.35 -10.60
CA ALA A 73 -10.54 -17.37 -11.11
C ALA A 73 -9.83 -18.11 -12.26
N SER A 74 -9.72 -19.43 -12.18
CA SER A 74 -8.98 -20.24 -13.16
C SER A 74 -9.74 -21.52 -13.47
N VAL A 75 -9.75 -21.91 -14.74
CA VAL A 75 -10.33 -23.18 -15.21
C VAL A 75 -9.24 -23.98 -15.90
N THR A 76 -8.99 -25.18 -15.43
CA THR A 76 -8.03 -26.12 -16.02
C THR A 76 -8.81 -27.32 -16.54
N ARG A 77 -8.64 -27.66 -17.82
CA ARG A 77 -9.22 -28.87 -18.42
C ARG A 77 -8.10 -29.85 -18.76
N ARG A 78 -8.28 -31.11 -18.41
CA ARG A 78 -7.35 -32.19 -18.71
C ARG A 78 -8.12 -33.38 -19.25
N THR A 79 -7.65 -33.94 -20.36
CA THR A 79 -8.19 -35.19 -20.90
C THR A 79 -7.18 -36.30 -20.67
N PHE A 80 -7.60 -37.37 -19.98
CA PHE A 80 -6.76 -38.55 -19.76
C PHE A 80 -7.58 -39.82 -19.98
N LYS A 81 -7.12 -40.68 -20.92
CA LYS A 81 -7.79 -41.96 -21.26
C LYS A 81 -9.31 -41.81 -21.43
N ASP A 82 -9.72 -40.87 -22.28
CA ASP A 82 -11.13 -40.55 -22.58
C ASP A 82 -11.97 -39.99 -21.42
N ILE A 83 -11.33 -39.57 -20.33
CA ILE A 83 -11.98 -38.84 -19.23
C ILE A 83 -11.58 -37.37 -19.32
N ASP A 84 -12.59 -36.50 -19.44
CA ASP A 84 -12.43 -35.05 -19.33
C ASP A 84 -12.57 -34.61 -17.86
N GLU A 85 -11.48 -34.15 -17.27
CA GLU A 85 -11.43 -33.54 -15.95
C GLU A 85 -11.43 -32.01 -16.09
N THR A 86 -12.33 -31.33 -15.39
CA THR A 86 -12.33 -29.86 -15.29
C THR A 86 -12.14 -29.46 -13.83
N THR A 87 -11.05 -28.74 -13.55
CA THR A 87 -10.78 -28.12 -12.24
C THR A 87 -11.07 -26.63 -12.32
N VAL A 88 -11.91 -26.13 -11.41
CA VAL A 88 -12.14 -24.69 -11.22
C VAL A 88 -11.47 -24.26 -9.93
N THR A 89 -10.67 -23.20 -9.98
CA THR A 89 -10.01 -22.60 -8.82
C THR A 89 -10.52 -21.18 -8.63
N LEU A 90 -10.95 -20.88 -7.41
CA LEU A 90 -11.40 -19.55 -6.99
C LEU A 90 -10.60 -19.11 -5.76
N GLU A 91 -10.07 -17.89 -5.79
CA GLU A 91 -9.32 -17.29 -4.69
C GLU A 91 -9.82 -15.86 -4.45
N LEU A 92 -10.10 -15.52 -3.20
CA LEU A 92 -10.43 -14.16 -2.79
C LEU A 92 -9.16 -13.36 -2.46
N TYR A 93 -9.28 -12.04 -2.40
CA TYR A 93 -8.25 -11.21 -1.76
C TYR A 93 -8.06 -11.61 -0.29
N ASP A 94 -6.84 -11.40 0.21
CA ASP A 94 -6.47 -11.73 1.59
C ASP A 94 -7.12 -10.76 2.57
N GLY A 95 -8.12 -11.25 3.31
CA GLY A 95 -8.82 -10.49 4.33
C GLY A 95 -7.93 -10.07 5.51
N GLN A 96 -6.91 -10.85 5.87
CA GLN A 96 -5.99 -10.50 6.97
C GLN A 96 -5.07 -9.34 6.59
N ALA A 97 -4.59 -9.31 5.35
CA ALA A 97 -3.84 -8.17 4.83
C ALA A 97 -4.70 -6.90 4.83
N ALA A 98 -5.96 -6.99 4.40
CA ALA A 98 -6.89 -5.87 4.44
C ALA A 98 -7.18 -5.38 5.87
N LEU A 99 -7.42 -6.29 6.82
CA LEU A 99 -7.58 -5.95 8.24
C LEU A 99 -6.34 -5.27 8.82
N THR A 100 -5.14 -5.66 8.41
CA THR A 100 -3.90 -5.00 8.82
C THR A 100 -3.84 -3.57 8.31
N LEU A 101 -4.22 -3.30 7.06
CA LEU A 101 -4.24 -1.93 6.53
C LEU A 101 -5.31 -1.07 7.22
N LEU A 102 -6.50 -1.63 7.46
CA LEU A 102 -7.58 -0.96 8.18
C LEU A 102 -7.19 -0.67 9.64
N GLY A 103 -6.58 -1.63 10.33
CA GLY A 103 -6.12 -1.44 11.71
C GLY A 103 -5.03 -0.37 11.81
N LYS A 104 -4.14 -0.24 10.81
CA LYS A 104 -3.17 0.87 10.73
C LYS A 104 -3.87 2.21 10.55
N HIS A 105 -4.86 2.29 9.65
CA HIS A 105 -5.67 3.50 9.47
C HIS A 105 -6.38 3.92 10.76
N HIS A 106 -6.89 2.96 11.53
CA HIS A 106 -7.53 3.18 12.83
C HIS A 106 -6.55 3.28 14.02
N LYS A 107 -5.23 3.21 13.77
CA LYS A 107 -4.19 3.26 14.81
C LYS A 107 -4.36 2.21 15.93
N LEU A 108 -4.81 1.01 15.57
CA LEU A 108 -5.02 -0.11 16.51
C LEU A 108 -3.72 -0.85 16.84
N PHE A 109 -2.68 -0.69 16.01
CA PHE A 109 -1.38 -1.33 16.20
C PHE A 109 -0.40 -0.37 16.85
N THR A 110 0.40 -0.90 17.77
CA THR A 110 1.48 -0.17 18.45
C THR A 110 2.80 -0.88 18.20
N ASP A 111 3.76 -0.16 17.63
CA ASP A 111 5.13 -0.64 17.49
C ASP A 111 5.98 -0.11 18.66
N ASN A 112 6.40 -1.02 19.54
CA ASN A 112 7.31 -0.67 20.64
C ASN A 112 8.76 -0.87 20.18
N ILE A 113 9.48 0.24 19.96
CA ILE A 113 10.89 0.21 19.59
C ILE A 113 11.72 0.66 20.79
N ALA A 114 12.54 -0.24 21.32
CA ALA A 114 13.53 0.09 22.34
C ALA A 114 14.78 0.64 21.64
N HIS A 115 15.01 1.94 21.75
CA HIS A 115 16.24 2.56 21.27
C HIS A 115 17.33 2.39 22.32
N SER A 116 18.48 1.83 21.92
CA SER A 116 19.70 1.75 22.73
C SER A 116 20.89 2.22 21.89
N GLY A 117 21.90 2.82 22.54
CA GLY A 117 23.09 3.35 21.88
C GLY A 117 23.64 4.60 22.55
N GLN A 118 24.91 4.92 22.29
CA GLN A 118 25.55 6.16 22.72
C GLN A 118 25.47 7.19 21.59
N LEU A 119 24.86 8.35 21.87
CA LEU A 119 24.86 9.50 20.99
C LEU A 119 26.09 10.35 21.31
N ALA A 120 27.05 10.44 20.38
CA ALA A 120 28.14 11.39 20.46
C ALA A 120 27.62 12.78 20.08
N VAL A 121 27.39 13.63 21.08
CA VAL A 121 26.98 15.03 20.86
C VAL A 121 28.23 15.89 20.74
N LYS A 122 28.47 16.50 19.57
CA LYS A 122 29.47 17.57 19.42
C LYS A 122 28.81 18.91 19.71
N THR A 123 29.15 19.52 20.83
CA THR A 123 28.77 20.89 21.13
C THR A 123 29.83 21.84 20.60
N TYR A 124 29.44 22.77 19.73
CA TYR A 124 30.29 23.91 19.38
C TYR A 124 30.01 25.02 20.38
N GLN A 125 30.94 25.28 21.28
CA GLN A 125 30.92 26.51 22.06
C GLN A 125 31.44 27.63 21.18
N THR A 126 30.56 28.53 20.77
CA THR A 126 30.98 29.82 20.22
C THR A 126 31.38 30.69 21.41
N VAL A 127 32.67 31.05 21.51
CA VAL A 127 33.11 32.14 22.39
C VAL A 127 32.51 33.45 21.86
N SER A 128 31.97 34.26 22.75
CA SER A 128 31.51 35.60 22.40
C SER A 128 32.69 36.38 21.82
N PRO A 129 32.49 37.21 20.76
CA PRO A 129 33.53 38.12 20.26
C PRO A 129 34.21 38.97 21.34
N ASP A 130 33.53 39.17 22.48
CA ASP A 130 34.01 39.98 23.61
C ASP A 130 35.07 39.26 24.49
N ASP A 131 35.27 37.94 24.33
CA ASP A 131 36.24 37.13 25.11
C ASP A 131 37.56 36.86 24.36
N TRP A 132 37.84 37.58 23.27
CA TRP A 132 38.98 37.31 22.37
C TRP A 132 40.29 38.01 22.77
N ASP A 133 40.24 38.95 23.72
CA ASP A 133 41.35 39.90 23.95
C ASP A 133 42.47 39.40 24.88
N ASP A 134 42.37 38.20 25.46
CA ASP A 134 43.35 37.70 26.45
C ASP A 134 44.37 36.68 25.91
N ALA A 135 44.39 36.39 24.60
CA ALA A 135 45.17 35.28 24.03
C ALA A 135 46.51 35.62 23.35
N ASP A 136 47.04 36.86 23.44
CA ASP A 136 48.29 37.21 22.73
C ASP A 136 49.28 38.10 23.50
N THR A 137 49.59 37.77 24.76
CA THR A 137 50.72 38.38 25.47
C THR A 137 51.52 37.39 26.34
N SER A 138 52.15 36.38 25.74
CA SER A 138 53.32 35.75 26.38
C SER A 138 54.23 35.03 25.39
N ASP A 139 55.00 35.78 24.59
CA ASP A 139 56.36 35.35 24.28
C ASP A 139 57.25 36.59 23.99
N GLY A 140 58.07 36.95 24.97
CA GLY A 140 59.08 38.01 24.88
C GLY A 140 60.45 37.42 24.54
N PRO A 141 61.36 38.16 23.89
CA PRO A 141 62.58 37.60 23.30
C PRO A 141 63.65 37.33 24.37
N ALA A 142 64.23 36.13 24.34
CA ALA A 142 65.47 35.83 25.07
C ALA A 142 66.69 36.20 24.20
N ARG A 143 67.54 37.05 24.77
CA ARG A 143 68.87 37.45 24.28
C ARG A 143 69.89 36.33 24.41
#